data_AF-A0AAJ5EGF6-F1
#
_entry.id   AF-A0AAJ5EGF6-F1
#
_cell.length_a   1.000
_cell.length_b   1.000
_cell.length_c   1.000
_cell.angle_alpha   90.00
_cell.angle_beta   90.00
_cell.angle_gamma   90.00
#
_symmetry.space_group_name_H-M   'P 1'
#
loop_
_entity.id
_entity.type
_entity.pdbx_description
1 polymer ?
#
loop_
_entity_poly.entity_id
_entity_poly.type
_entity_poly.pdbx_seq_one_letter_code
_entity_poly.pdbx_strand_id
1 'polypeptide(L)'
;MNKANVEYKDPTPNNFPDDYDRNKVDGRVIVRSNAIANKMYGIDTREAMVQGIEIGATIAQEAVDFSHQTGERQTEVEEKFNELNQRYDEQIAGNTDIDEVIDARYSDITNITFTTLKRRLDYSDNAIYWRVPSGFKFMIAHDSEYQPEVSVTAYKNSIGTEANGLDTSETFGGDTITEVPTYVTHDRQLTTVEMPEAFTLIGEIIVVNKNTLLIIQEENVLCFTVNSTTIISGSFDNNINAPKNLQIKGLSDTSVGLFWERG
;
A
#
# COMPACT_ATOMS: atom_id res chain seq x y z
N MET A 1 -0.03 39.07 -60.98
CA MET A 1 -0.89 37.88 -60.77
C MET A 1 -1.70 38.11 -59.52
N ASN A 2 -3.02 38.29 -59.66
CA ASN A 2 -3.95 38.42 -58.54
C ASN A 2 -3.93 37.10 -57.75
N LYS A 3 -3.54 37.13 -56.48
CA LYS A 3 -3.77 36.01 -55.56
C LYS A 3 -5.28 35.94 -55.33
N ALA A 4 -5.93 34.95 -55.94
CA ALA A 4 -7.31 34.62 -55.61
C ALA A 4 -7.38 34.33 -54.10
N ASN A 5 -8.27 35.03 -53.39
CA ASN A 5 -8.62 34.74 -52.01
C ASN A 5 -9.38 33.41 -52.01
N VAL A 6 -8.65 32.30 -51.84
CA VAL A 6 -9.27 30.99 -51.61
C VAL A 6 -9.56 30.93 -50.11
N GLU A 7 -10.83 31.01 -49.73
CA GLU A 7 -11.30 30.59 -48.40
C GLU A 7 -11.14 29.07 -48.34
N TYR A 8 -10.06 28.56 -47.74
CA TYR A 8 -10.01 27.15 -47.36
C TYR A 8 -10.88 27.02 -46.11
N LYS A 9 -12.13 26.58 -46.31
CA LYS A 9 -12.96 26.00 -45.27
C LYS A 9 -12.91 24.50 -45.49
N ASP A 10 -12.29 23.76 -44.58
CA ASP A 10 -12.62 22.34 -44.45
C ASP A 10 -14.13 22.29 -44.14
N PRO A 11 -14.96 21.77 -45.06
CA PRO A 11 -16.41 21.79 -44.88
C PRO A 11 -16.87 20.77 -43.84
N THR A 12 -15.97 19.88 -43.37
CA THR A 12 -16.29 18.97 -42.28
C THR A 12 -16.16 19.71 -40.94
N PRO A 13 -17.26 19.81 -40.16
CA PRO A 13 -17.20 20.40 -38.84
C PRO A 13 -16.21 19.63 -37.97
N ASN A 14 -15.48 20.34 -37.11
CA ASN A 14 -14.77 19.71 -36.02
C ASN A 14 -15.76 18.82 -35.24
N ASN A 15 -15.50 17.51 -35.22
CA ASN A 15 -16.33 16.50 -34.57
C ASN A 15 -15.69 15.95 -33.29
N PHE A 16 -14.64 16.60 -32.77
CA PHE A 16 -14.10 16.27 -31.46
C PHE A 16 -15.15 16.52 -30.37
N PRO A 17 -15.25 15.63 -29.37
CA PRO A 17 -16.10 15.87 -28.21
C PRO A 17 -15.62 17.11 -27.44
N ASP A 18 -16.55 17.82 -26.82
CA ASP A 18 -16.22 18.88 -25.85
C ASP A 18 -15.85 18.22 -24.52
N ASP A 19 -14.64 17.68 -24.46
CA ASP A 19 -14.16 16.78 -23.40
C ASP A 19 -13.25 17.46 -22.37
N TYR A 20 -13.12 18.80 -22.42
CA TYR A 20 -12.33 19.57 -21.47
C TYR A 20 -13.03 20.84 -20.99
N ASP A 21 -12.78 21.21 -19.73
CA ASP A 21 -13.32 22.43 -19.15
C ASP A 21 -12.53 23.65 -19.64
N ARG A 22 -13.13 24.40 -20.57
CA ARG A 22 -12.53 25.59 -21.15
C ARG A 22 -12.21 26.68 -20.12
N ASN A 23 -12.87 26.69 -18.95
CA ASN A 23 -12.57 27.65 -17.88
C ASN A 23 -11.26 27.34 -17.14
N LYS A 24 -10.73 26.12 -17.29
CA LYS A 24 -9.45 25.70 -16.71
C LYS A 24 -8.26 25.93 -17.64
N VAL A 25 -8.51 26.33 -18.89
CA VAL A 25 -7.45 26.65 -19.85
C VAL A 25 -6.87 28.03 -19.51
N ASP A 26 -5.54 28.12 -19.46
CA ASP A 26 -4.85 29.38 -19.21
C ASP A 26 -5.29 30.44 -20.25
N GLY A 27 -5.65 31.64 -19.78
CA GLY A 27 -6.11 32.74 -20.62
C GLY A 27 -5.09 33.14 -21.71
N ARG A 28 -3.78 32.97 -21.45
CA ARG A 28 -2.70 33.16 -22.43
C ARG A 28 -2.87 32.20 -23.62
N VAL A 29 -3.19 30.93 -23.36
CA VAL A 29 -3.43 29.90 -24.37
C VAL A 29 -4.70 30.21 -25.16
N ILE A 30 -5.80 30.59 -24.48
CA ILE A 30 -7.08 30.92 -25.13
C ILE A 30 -6.91 32.03 -26.18
N VAL A 31 -6.22 33.12 -25.85
CA VAL A 31 -6.01 34.25 -26.77
C VAL A 31 -5.26 33.82 -28.02
N ARG A 32 -4.26 32.94 -27.90
CA ARG A 32 -3.45 32.47 -29.03
C ARG A 32 -4.16 31.40 -29.86
N SER A 33 -4.86 30.47 -29.22
CA SER A 33 -5.73 29.50 -29.91
C SER A 33 -6.81 30.20 -30.75
N ASN A 34 -7.42 31.28 -30.21
CA ASN A 34 -8.36 32.10 -30.96
C ASN A 34 -7.68 32.84 -32.13
N ALA A 35 -6.44 33.30 -31.97
CA ALA A 35 -5.68 33.90 -33.06
C ALA A 35 -5.36 32.89 -34.18
N ILE A 36 -5.02 31.64 -33.84
CA ILE A 36 -4.81 30.56 -34.81
C ILE A 36 -6.11 30.27 -35.58
N ALA A 37 -7.24 30.19 -34.88
CA ALA A 37 -8.54 29.85 -35.47
C ALA A 37 -9.09 30.92 -36.44
N ASN A 38 -8.76 32.21 -36.22
CA ASN A 38 -9.38 33.32 -36.95
C ASN A 38 -8.43 34.03 -37.94
N LYS A 39 -7.12 33.80 -37.88
CA LYS A 39 -6.17 34.40 -38.81
C LYS A 39 -6.11 33.58 -40.10
N MET A 40 -6.25 34.27 -41.24
CA MET A 40 -6.45 33.60 -42.52
C MET A 40 -5.21 32.83 -43.01
N TYR A 41 -4.00 33.42 -43.09
CA TYR A 41 -2.80 32.73 -43.62
C TYR A 41 -1.48 33.42 -43.22
N GLY A 42 -0.35 32.69 -43.32
CA GLY A 42 0.97 33.28 -43.52
C GLY A 42 1.84 33.45 -42.26
N ILE A 43 2.41 34.64 -42.07
CA ILE A 43 3.29 34.95 -40.94
C ILE A 43 2.50 34.99 -39.61
N ASP A 44 1.29 35.51 -39.66
CA ASP A 44 0.47 35.77 -38.46
C ASP A 44 -0.08 34.50 -37.79
N THR A 45 -0.38 33.45 -38.57
CA THR A 45 -0.79 32.14 -38.04
C THR A 45 0.40 31.37 -37.50
N ARG A 46 1.54 31.40 -38.20
CA ARG A 46 2.79 30.79 -37.72
C ARG A 46 3.28 31.44 -36.43
N GLU A 47 3.20 32.76 -36.32
CA GLU A 47 3.54 33.47 -35.09
C GLU A 47 2.59 33.13 -33.93
N ALA A 48 1.28 33.04 -34.18
CA ALA A 48 0.32 32.63 -33.15
C ALA A 48 0.55 31.18 -32.69
N MET A 49 0.93 30.27 -33.60
CA MET A 49 1.31 28.89 -33.27
C MET A 49 2.60 28.83 -32.45
N VAL A 50 3.62 29.59 -32.84
CA VAL A 50 4.90 29.67 -32.08
C VAL A 50 4.64 30.15 -30.66
N GLN A 51 3.90 31.26 -30.50
CA GLN A 51 3.57 31.80 -29.18
C GLN A 51 2.71 30.83 -28.35
N GLY A 52 1.81 30.07 -28.98
CA GLY A 52 1.04 29.02 -28.31
C GLY A 52 1.92 27.89 -27.75
N ILE A 53 2.92 27.45 -28.52
CA ILE A 53 3.89 26.42 -28.10
C ILE A 53 4.76 26.97 -26.95
N GLU A 54 5.26 28.20 -27.07
CA GLU A 54 6.09 28.85 -26.04
C GLU A 54 5.34 29.00 -24.70
N ILE A 55 4.06 29.40 -24.74
CA ILE A 55 3.21 29.48 -23.55
C ILE A 55 2.97 28.08 -22.97
N GLY A 56 2.68 27.08 -23.81
CA GLY A 56 2.50 25.71 -23.35
C GLY A 56 3.74 25.16 -22.64
N ALA A 57 4.93 25.41 -23.20
CA ALA A 57 6.20 25.05 -22.58
C ALA A 57 6.44 25.81 -21.26
N THR A 58 6.07 27.10 -21.21
CA THR A 58 6.21 27.93 -20.00
C THR A 58 5.30 27.44 -18.88
N ILE A 59 4.03 27.13 -19.16
CA ILE A 59 3.10 26.58 -18.17
C ILE A 59 3.58 25.22 -17.66
N ALA A 60 4.08 24.36 -18.55
CA ALA A 60 4.66 23.08 -18.15
C ALA A 60 5.86 23.27 -17.21
N GLN A 61 6.73 24.24 -17.50
CA GLN A 61 7.86 24.58 -16.62
C GLN A 61 7.39 25.17 -15.29
N GLU A 62 6.43 26.10 -15.29
CA GLU A 62 5.82 26.68 -14.07
C GLU A 62 5.22 25.58 -13.18
N ALA A 63 4.58 24.57 -13.78
CA ALA A 63 4.03 23.42 -13.05
C ALA A 63 5.13 22.53 -12.43
N VAL A 64 6.20 22.27 -13.18
CA VAL A 64 7.39 21.53 -12.69
C VAL A 64 8.04 22.29 -11.53
N ASP A 65 8.24 23.60 -11.67
CA ASP A 65 8.84 24.44 -10.64
C ASP A 65 7.98 24.47 -9.36
N PHE A 66 6.65 24.58 -9.50
CA PHE A 66 5.73 24.50 -8.37
C PHE A 66 5.76 23.13 -7.69
N SER A 67 5.86 22.05 -8.47
CA SER A 67 6.00 20.70 -7.94
C SER A 67 7.30 20.54 -7.15
N HIS A 68 8.42 21.05 -7.66
CA HIS A 68 9.71 21.05 -6.95
C HIS A 68 9.62 21.84 -5.65
N GLN A 69 9.09 23.06 -5.70
CA GLN A 69 8.92 23.89 -4.51
C GLN A 69 8.01 23.23 -3.46
N THR A 70 6.96 22.53 -3.90
CA THR A 70 6.08 21.78 -3.00
C THR A 70 6.82 20.62 -2.35
N GLY A 71 7.62 19.87 -3.11
CA GLY A 71 8.47 18.81 -2.58
C GLY A 71 9.48 19.33 -1.56
N GLU A 72 10.19 20.43 -1.86
CA GLU A 72 11.13 21.05 -0.93
C GLU A 72 10.45 21.48 0.39
N ARG A 73 9.27 22.10 0.29
CA ARG A 73 8.50 22.49 1.48
C ARG A 73 8.02 21.30 2.29
N GLN A 74 7.70 20.18 1.65
CA GLN A 74 7.33 18.95 2.35
C GLN A 74 8.52 18.41 3.15
N THR A 75 9.70 18.32 2.54
CA THR A 75 10.93 17.92 3.23
C THR A 75 11.23 18.82 4.43
N GLU A 76 11.15 20.15 4.26
CA GLU A 76 11.41 21.09 5.37
C GLU A 76 10.40 20.93 6.52
N VAL A 77 9.13 20.65 6.21
CA VAL A 77 8.09 20.41 7.22
C VAL A 77 8.36 19.10 7.97
N GLU A 78 8.77 18.04 7.27
CA GLU A 78 9.14 16.77 7.89
C GLU A 78 10.34 16.93 8.83
N GLU A 79 11.37 17.68 8.43
CA GLU A 79 12.53 17.98 9.27
C GLU A 79 12.12 18.74 10.54
N LYS A 80 11.33 19.82 10.42
CA LYS A 80 10.84 20.58 11.59
C LYS A 80 9.97 19.75 12.52
N PHE A 81 9.16 18.84 11.97
CA PHE A 81 8.35 17.93 12.76
C PHE A 81 9.21 16.95 13.56
N ASN A 82 10.27 16.42 12.94
CA ASN A 82 11.25 15.57 13.61
C ASN A 82 12.00 16.30 14.73
N GLU A 83 12.42 17.55 14.50
CA GLU A 83 13.05 18.39 15.54
C GLU A 83 12.12 18.65 16.72
N LEU A 84 10.84 18.94 16.46
CA LEU A 84 9.85 19.17 17.52
C LEU A 84 9.61 17.91 18.35
N ASN A 85 9.52 16.75 17.70
CA ASN A 85 9.40 15.47 18.39
C ASN A 85 10.63 15.18 19.25
N GLN A 86 11.83 15.48 18.75
CA GLN A 86 13.06 15.31 19.53
C GLN A 86 13.05 16.20 20.78
N ARG A 87 12.72 17.50 20.64
CA ARG A 87 12.64 18.42 21.78
C ARG A 87 11.61 17.97 22.82
N TYR A 88 10.49 17.43 22.36
CA TYR A 88 9.47 16.88 23.24
C TYR A 88 9.95 15.63 23.98
N ASP A 89 10.64 14.72 23.28
CA ASP A 89 11.29 13.55 23.89
C ASP A 89 12.33 13.97 24.95
N GLU A 90 13.13 15.00 24.67
CA GLU A 90 14.11 15.57 25.61
C GLU A 90 13.43 16.17 26.85
N GLN A 91 12.29 16.87 26.67
CA GLN A 91 11.50 17.39 27.79
C GLN A 91 10.95 16.27 28.67
N ILE A 92 10.43 15.20 28.07
CA ILE A 92 9.97 14.01 28.82
C ILE A 92 11.15 13.39 29.57
N ALA A 93 12.31 13.26 28.92
CA ALA A 93 13.48 12.68 29.54
C ALA A 93 13.98 13.52 30.72
N GLY A 94 13.93 14.84 30.63
CA GLY A 94 14.37 15.77 31.68
C GLY A 94 13.37 15.98 32.82
N ASN A 95 12.10 15.60 32.66
CA ASN A 95 11.02 15.83 33.65
C ASN A 95 10.58 14.54 34.37
N THR A 96 11.27 13.42 34.18
CA THR A 96 10.92 12.16 34.86
C THR A 96 11.65 12.02 36.19
N ASP A 97 10.90 12.12 37.28
CA ASP A 97 11.38 11.96 38.67
C ASP A 97 11.25 10.50 39.20
N ILE A 98 10.78 9.54 38.39
CA ILE A 98 10.50 8.17 38.83
C ILE A 98 11.57 7.20 38.29
N ASP A 99 12.43 6.70 39.19
CA ASP A 99 13.53 5.77 38.87
C ASP A 99 13.06 4.49 38.15
N GLU A 100 11.87 3.97 38.48
CA GLU A 100 11.27 2.80 37.80
C GLU A 100 11.09 3.05 36.30
N VAL A 101 10.64 4.25 35.90
CA VAL A 101 10.39 4.58 34.50
C VAL A 101 11.70 4.79 33.74
N ILE A 102 12.74 5.25 34.42
CA ILE A 102 14.09 5.39 33.85
C ILE A 102 14.68 3.99 33.62
N ASP A 103 14.59 3.10 34.62
CA ASP A 103 15.05 1.72 34.50
C ASP A 103 14.30 0.97 33.38
N ALA A 104 12.98 1.17 33.29
CA ALA A 104 12.16 0.61 32.21
C ALA A 104 12.52 1.14 30.81
N ARG A 105 13.36 2.17 30.64
CA ARG A 105 13.87 2.59 29.31
C ARG A 105 15.04 1.75 28.83
N TYR A 106 15.66 0.98 29.70
CA TYR A 106 16.71 0.06 29.33
C TYR A 106 16.11 -1.27 28.88
N SER A 107 16.75 -1.90 27.88
CA SER A 107 16.38 -3.23 27.40
C SER A 107 17.56 -4.16 27.56
N ASP A 108 17.47 -5.08 28.52
CA ASP A 108 18.50 -6.11 28.75
C ASP A 108 18.74 -7.00 27.52
N ILE A 109 17.68 -7.23 26.72
CA ILE A 109 17.74 -8.10 25.54
C ILE A 109 18.59 -7.47 24.42
N THR A 110 18.45 -6.15 24.22
CA THR A 110 19.12 -5.44 23.12
C THR A 110 20.34 -4.64 23.56
N ASN A 111 20.52 -4.46 24.88
CA ASN A 111 21.52 -3.61 25.49
C ASN A 111 21.44 -2.13 25.01
N ILE A 112 20.23 -1.66 24.71
CA ILE A 112 19.95 -0.30 24.26
C ILE A 112 19.17 0.43 25.35
N THR A 113 19.56 1.69 25.62
CA THR A 113 18.79 2.62 26.47
C THR A 113 18.04 3.60 25.57
N PHE A 114 16.72 3.68 25.74
CA PHE A 114 15.88 4.61 24.98
C PHE A 114 15.73 5.95 25.70
N THR A 115 15.58 7.05 24.97
CA THR A 115 15.41 8.38 25.59
C THR A 115 14.10 8.49 26.37
N THR A 116 13.02 7.87 25.87
CA THR A 116 11.71 7.81 26.52
C THR A 116 11.19 6.37 26.53
N LEU A 117 10.31 6.04 27.49
CA LEU A 117 9.67 4.71 27.56
C LEU A 117 8.83 4.43 26.31
N LYS A 118 8.19 5.46 25.74
CA LYS A 118 7.43 5.34 24.50
C LYS A 118 8.28 4.79 23.36
N ARG A 119 9.50 5.31 23.14
CA ARG A 119 10.38 4.82 22.06
C ARG A 119 10.76 3.36 22.25
N ARG A 120 10.93 2.91 23.49
CA ARG A 120 11.17 1.48 23.77
C ARG A 120 9.95 0.64 23.41
N LEU A 121 8.75 1.08 23.79
CA LEU A 121 7.51 0.39 23.46
C LEU A 121 7.27 0.37 21.94
N ASP A 122 7.45 1.49 21.25
CA ASP A 122 7.32 1.56 19.78
C ASP A 122 8.32 0.63 19.08
N TYR A 123 9.55 0.50 19.62
CA TYR A 123 10.53 -0.47 19.13
C TYR A 123 10.08 -1.91 19.35
N SER A 124 9.51 -2.22 20.53
CA SER A 124 8.94 -3.54 20.82
C SER A 124 7.72 -3.85 19.93
N ASP A 125 6.83 -2.89 19.75
CA ASP A 125 5.64 -3.01 18.89
C ASP A 125 6.05 -3.25 17.43
N ASN A 126 7.11 -2.57 16.95
CA ASN A 126 7.65 -2.82 15.62
C ASN A 126 8.22 -4.25 15.48
N ALA A 127 8.89 -4.76 16.52
CA ALA A 127 9.36 -6.14 16.53
C ALA A 127 8.19 -7.15 16.55
N ILE A 128 7.13 -6.86 17.29
CA ILE A 128 5.89 -7.66 17.33
C ILE A 128 5.23 -7.66 15.94
N TYR A 129 5.07 -6.50 15.33
CA TYR A 129 4.44 -6.30 14.02
C TYR A 129 5.08 -7.18 12.92
N TRP A 130 6.41 -7.32 12.93
CA TRP A 130 7.14 -8.10 11.92
C TRP A 130 7.35 -9.58 12.27
N ARG A 131 7.39 -9.95 13.55
CA ARG A 131 7.89 -11.28 13.97
C ARG A 131 6.89 -12.14 14.71
N VAL A 132 5.86 -11.56 15.32
CA VAL A 132 4.91 -12.30 16.15
C VAL A 132 3.69 -12.66 15.32
N PRO A 133 3.38 -13.96 15.12
CA PRO A 133 2.22 -14.39 14.35
C PRO A 133 0.93 -14.24 15.16
N SER A 134 0.40 -13.02 15.25
CA SER A 134 -0.83 -12.71 15.98
C SER A 134 -1.74 -11.71 15.26
N GLY A 135 -1.42 -11.34 14.02
CA GLY A 135 -2.16 -10.35 13.24
C GLY A 135 -3.07 -10.98 12.22
N PHE A 136 -2.48 -11.44 11.11
CA PHE A 136 -3.21 -11.94 9.96
C PHE A 136 -3.52 -13.44 10.06
N LYS A 137 -4.78 -13.82 9.84
CA LYS A 137 -5.26 -15.21 9.85
C LYS A 137 -5.70 -15.64 8.47
N PHE A 138 -5.18 -16.78 8.01
CA PHE A 138 -5.57 -17.40 6.75
C PHE A 138 -5.93 -18.86 6.94
N MET A 139 -7.04 -19.30 6.37
CA MET A 139 -7.55 -20.66 6.52
C MET A 139 -7.32 -21.45 5.24
N ILE A 140 -6.83 -22.68 5.37
CA ILE A 140 -6.57 -23.60 4.26
C ILE A 140 -7.36 -24.89 4.51
N ALA A 141 -8.35 -25.16 3.66
CA ALA A 141 -9.05 -26.43 3.64
C ALA A 141 -8.25 -27.46 2.85
N HIS A 142 -8.13 -28.69 3.38
CA HIS A 142 -7.32 -29.75 2.79
C HIS A 142 -7.97 -31.13 2.93
N ASP A 143 -7.50 -32.10 2.15
CA ASP A 143 -8.08 -33.46 2.13
C ASP A 143 -7.59 -34.38 3.26
N SER A 144 -6.50 -34.02 3.96
CA SER A 144 -5.92 -34.84 5.03
C SER A 144 -6.78 -34.88 6.29
N GLU A 145 -6.86 -36.06 6.90
CA GLU A 145 -7.44 -36.29 8.24
C GLU A 145 -6.43 -35.99 9.38
N TYR A 146 -5.20 -35.64 9.03
CA TYR A 146 -4.12 -35.33 9.97
C TYR A 146 -3.77 -33.83 9.90
N GLN A 147 -2.72 -33.44 10.64
CA GLN A 147 -2.22 -32.07 10.71
C GLN A 147 -1.05 -31.89 9.73
N PRO A 148 -1.28 -31.33 8.52
CA PRO A 148 -0.20 -31.10 7.58
C PRO A 148 0.68 -29.93 8.02
N GLU A 149 1.97 -30.01 7.74
CA GLU A 149 2.89 -28.89 7.97
C GLU A 149 2.67 -27.81 6.90
N VAL A 150 2.71 -26.54 7.30
CA VAL A 150 2.57 -25.39 6.40
C VAL A 150 3.79 -24.49 6.52
N SER A 151 4.43 -24.20 5.39
CA SER A 151 5.43 -23.14 5.26
C SER A 151 4.89 -21.98 4.45
N VAL A 152 5.29 -20.76 4.82
CA VAL A 152 4.82 -19.54 4.17
C VAL A 152 6.01 -18.67 3.78
N THR A 153 6.04 -18.25 2.52
CA THR A 153 7.06 -17.32 1.99
C THR A 153 6.40 -16.10 1.37
N ALA A 154 7.03 -14.94 1.55
CA ALA A 154 6.63 -13.68 0.94
C ALA A 154 7.71 -13.21 -0.03
N TYR A 155 7.30 -12.75 -1.21
CA TYR A 155 8.20 -12.20 -2.23
C TYR A 155 7.47 -11.21 -3.13
N LYS A 156 8.23 -10.42 -3.89
CA LYS A 156 7.74 -9.41 -4.83
C LYS A 156 8.24 -9.67 -6.24
N ASN A 157 7.55 -9.12 -7.24
CA ASN A 157 7.99 -9.09 -8.63
C ASN A 157 8.31 -10.47 -9.23
N SER A 158 7.58 -11.50 -8.77
CA SER A 158 7.66 -12.83 -9.38
C SER A 158 7.15 -12.80 -10.83
N ILE A 159 7.51 -13.81 -11.61
CA ILE A 159 7.15 -13.91 -13.03
C ILE A 159 5.64 -13.73 -13.23
N GLY A 160 5.25 -12.71 -13.99
CA GLY A 160 3.86 -12.39 -14.30
C GLY A 160 3.17 -11.48 -13.29
N THR A 161 3.90 -10.98 -12.29
CA THR A 161 3.39 -10.02 -11.28
C THR A 161 4.04 -8.64 -11.38
N GLU A 162 5.04 -8.47 -12.25
CA GLU A 162 5.71 -7.18 -12.44
C GLU A 162 4.77 -6.12 -13.04
N ALA A 163 4.78 -4.89 -12.50
CA ALA A 163 3.82 -3.84 -12.89
C ALA A 163 3.84 -3.46 -14.38
N ASN A 164 5.01 -3.51 -15.03
CA ASN A 164 5.16 -3.11 -16.44
C ASN A 164 5.21 -4.32 -17.40
N GLY A 165 4.88 -5.52 -16.91
CA GLY A 165 4.91 -6.76 -17.67
C GLY A 165 6.18 -7.57 -17.48
N LEU A 166 6.27 -8.70 -18.17
CA LEU A 166 7.33 -9.69 -17.98
C LEU A 166 8.75 -9.09 -18.11
N ASP A 167 9.62 -9.40 -17.15
CA ASP A 167 11.04 -9.00 -17.15
C ASP A 167 11.25 -7.47 -17.15
N THR A 168 10.39 -6.75 -16.41
CA THR A 168 10.50 -5.28 -16.25
C THR A 168 10.95 -4.82 -14.87
N SER A 169 11.08 -5.74 -13.90
CA SER A 169 11.64 -5.47 -12.58
C SER A 169 13.18 -5.41 -12.61
N GLU A 170 13.80 -4.92 -11.53
CA GLU A 170 15.26 -4.92 -11.39
C GLU A 170 15.86 -6.33 -11.29
N THR A 171 15.08 -7.28 -10.76
CA THR A 171 15.49 -8.68 -10.57
C THR A 171 14.53 -9.62 -11.27
N PHE A 172 14.98 -10.22 -12.39
CA PHE A 172 14.19 -11.23 -13.10
C PHE A 172 13.92 -12.45 -12.23
N GLY A 173 12.65 -12.85 -12.15
CA GLY A 173 12.20 -14.04 -11.41
C GLY A 173 11.68 -13.75 -10.00
N GLY A 174 11.94 -12.56 -9.46
CA GLY A 174 11.46 -12.12 -8.15
C GLY A 174 12.55 -11.50 -7.28
N ASP A 175 12.11 -10.67 -6.34
CA ASP A 175 12.95 -10.05 -5.32
C ASP A 175 13.30 -11.04 -4.20
N THR A 176 13.76 -10.52 -3.06
CA THR A 176 14.14 -11.34 -1.89
C THR A 176 12.95 -12.16 -1.38
N ILE A 177 13.16 -13.47 -1.27
CA ILE A 177 12.21 -14.41 -0.65
C ILE A 177 12.41 -14.35 0.87
N THR A 178 11.33 -14.06 1.58
CA THR A 178 11.30 -13.99 3.05
C THR A 178 10.47 -15.13 3.61
N GLU A 179 11.06 -15.94 4.48
CA GLU A 179 10.33 -16.91 5.29
C GLU A 179 9.47 -16.17 6.33
N VAL A 180 8.17 -16.42 6.30
CA VAL A 180 7.21 -15.77 7.20
C VAL A 180 7.08 -16.62 8.47
N PRO A 181 7.28 -16.04 9.67
CA PRO A 181 7.04 -16.78 10.90
C PRO A 181 5.53 -17.05 11.03
N THR A 182 5.16 -18.28 11.36
CA THR A 182 3.77 -18.70 11.42
C THR A 182 3.43 -19.33 12.77
N TYR A 183 2.16 -19.21 13.15
CA TYR A 183 1.56 -20.03 14.19
C TYR A 183 0.39 -20.79 13.58
N VAL A 184 0.47 -22.12 13.59
CA VAL A 184 -0.46 -22.98 12.86
C VAL A 184 -1.36 -23.72 13.85
N THR A 185 -2.67 -23.66 13.60
CA THR A 185 -3.68 -24.41 14.35
C THR A 185 -4.47 -25.29 13.39
N HIS A 186 -4.93 -26.44 13.87
CA HIS A 186 -5.59 -27.43 13.03
C HIS A 186 -6.95 -27.81 13.60
N ASP A 187 -7.94 -27.77 12.71
CA ASP A 187 -9.20 -28.46 12.81
C ASP A 187 -9.23 -29.61 11.79
N ARG A 188 -10.26 -30.45 11.83
CA ARG A 188 -10.39 -31.54 10.86
C ARG A 188 -10.49 -30.96 9.45
N GLN A 189 -9.57 -31.36 8.57
CA GLN A 189 -9.51 -30.93 7.16
C GLN A 189 -9.36 -29.41 6.98
N LEU A 190 -8.91 -28.70 8.00
CA LEU A 190 -8.81 -27.25 8.01
C LEU A 190 -7.60 -26.82 8.84
N THR A 191 -6.73 -26.02 8.23
CA THR A 191 -5.55 -25.47 8.90
C THR A 191 -5.66 -23.95 8.91
N THR A 192 -5.57 -23.34 10.09
CA THR A 192 -5.54 -21.89 10.27
C THR A 192 -4.11 -21.46 10.53
N VAL A 193 -3.61 -20.60 9.66
CA VAL A 193 -2.25 -20.06 9.67
C VAL A 193 -2.32 -18.61 10.15
N GLU A 194 -1.77 -18.36 11.33
CA GLU A 194 -1.54 -17.02 11.87
C GLU A 194 -0.17 -16.51 11.46
N MET A 195 -0.10 -15.25 11.04
CA MET A 195 1.09 -14.55 10.56
C MET A 195 1.19 -13.16 11.20
N PRO A 196 2.38 -12.54 11.21
CA PRO A 196 2.53 -11.17 11.66
C PRO A 196 1.70 -10.20 10.82
N GLU A 197 1.25 -9.13 11.46
CA GLU A 197 0.43 -8.08 10.83
C GLU A 197 1.11 -7.49 9.58
N ALA A 198 2.46 -7.43 9.59
CA ALA A 198 3.25 -6.93 8.46
C ALA A 198 3.06 -7.70 7.14
N PHE A 199 2.61 -8.95 7.20
CA PHE A 199 2.39 -9.80 6.03
C PHE A 199 0.92 -9.87 5.63
N THR A 200 0.07 -9.00 6.18
CA THR A 200 -1.34 -8.89 5.76
C THR A 200 -1.41 -8.57 4.27
N LEU A 201 -1.96 -9.51 3.50
CA LEU A 201 -2.13 -9.38 2.06
C LEU A 201 -3.53 -9.81 1.68
N ILE A 202 -4.32 -8.89 1.12
CA ILE A 202 -5.70 -9.16 0.70
C ILE A 202 -5.75 -9.03 -0.81
N GLY A 203 -5.67 -10.17 -1.48
CA GLY A 203 -5.60 -10.27 -2.93
C GLY A 203 -6.37 -11.46 -3.49
N GLU A 204 -6.05 -11.81 -4.73
CA GLU A 204 -6.60 -12.99 -5.39
C GLU A 204 -5.98 -14.26 -4.81
N ILE A 205 -6.82 -15.23 -4.47
CA ILE A 205 -6.40 -16.54 -3.94
C ILE A 205 -6.34 -17.53 -5.10
N ILE A 206 -5.17 -18.11 -5.36
CA ILE A 206 -4.93 -19.02 -6.47
C ILE A 206 -4.36 -20.33 -5.94
N VAL A 207 -5.06 -21.45 -6.16
CA VAL A 207 -4.51 -22.80 -5.93
C VAL A 207 -3.73 -23.21 -7.18
N VAL A 208 -2.39 -23.19 -7.09
CA VAL A 208 -1.51 -23.42 -8.25
C VAL A 208 -1.41 -24.90 -8.57
N ASN A 209 -1.27 -25.72 -7.54
CA ASN A 209 -1.14 -27.16 -7.65
C ASN A 209 -1.75 -27.82 -6.40
N LYS A 210 -1.51 -29.12 -6.20
CA LYS A 210 -2.08 -29.85 -5.06
C LYS A 210 -1.63 -29.30 -3.71
N ASN A 211 -0.41 -28.81 -3.58
CA ASN A 211 0.20 -28.47 -2.29
C ASN A 211 0.61 -27.00 -2.16
N THR A 212 0.31 -26.16 -3.15
CA THR A 212 0.72 -24.75 -3.19
C THR A 212 -0.47 -23.84 -3.48
N LEU A 213 -0.65 -22.85 -2.61
CA LEU A 213 -1.63 -21.78 -2.75
C LEU A 213 -0.92 -20.43 -2.70
N LEU A 214 -1.33 -19.49 -3.55
CA LEU A 214 -0.82 -18.14 -3.60
C LEU A 214 -1.93 -17.15 -3.24
N ILE A 215 -1.55 -16.06 -2.55
CA ILE A 215 -2.31 -14.83 -2.49
C ILE A 215 -1.51 -13.78 -3.27
N ILE A 216 -2.12 -13.18 -4.29
CA ILE A 216 -1.46 -12.21 -5.16
C ILE A 216 -2.19 -10.87 -5.08
N GLN A 217 -1.46 -9.81 -4.76
CA GLN A 217 -1.95 -8.44 -4.82
C GLN A 217 -0.89 -7.56 -5.49
N GLU A 218 -1.17 -7.16 -6.73
CA GLU A 218 -0.22 -6.44 -7.58
C GLU A 218 1.12 -7.21 -7.68
N GLU A 219 2.23 -6.58 -7.32
CA GLU A 219 3.57 -7.17 -7.34
C GLU A 219 3.84 -8.11 -6.15
N ASN A 220 2.99 -8.12 -5.13
CA ASN A 220 3.20 -8.85 -3.89
C ASN A 220 2.59 -10.25 -3.96
N VAL A 221 3.35 -11.24 -3.50
CA VAL A 221 2.92 -12.63 -3.45
C VAL A 221 3.20 -13.21 -2.07
N LEU A 222 2.18 -13.87 -1.51
CA LEU A 222 2.28 -14.71 -0.33
C LEU A 222 2.02 -16.16 -0.74
N CYS A 223 3.00 -17.03 -0.55
CA CYS A 223 2.98 -18.41 -0.98
C CYS A 223 2.87 -19.36 0.21
N PHE A 224 1.85 -20.22 0.19
CA PHE A 224 1.60 -21.25 1.17
C PHE A 224 1.94 -22.60 0.56
N THR A 225 2.85 -23.34 1.19
CA THR A 225 3.16 -24.72 0.81
C THR A 225 2.73 -25.66 1.93
N VAL A 226 1.85 -26.61 1.61
CA VAL A 226 1.24 -27.54 2.56
C VAL A 226 1.74 -28.96 2.29
N ASN A 227 2.48 -29.54 3.23
CA ASN A 227 3.12 -30.82 3.03
C ASN A 227 2.11 -32.00 3.06
N SER A 228 2.30 -32.95 2.13
CA SER A 228 1.65 -34.26 2.14
C SER A 228 0.11 -34.28 2.07
N THR A 229 -0.52 -33.24 1.52
CA THR A 229 -1.99 -33.16 1.36
C THR A 229 -2.36 -32.37 0.10
N THR A 230 -3.62 -32.51 -0.35
CA THR A 230 -4.20 -31.68 -1.40
C THR A 230 -4.98 -30.52 -0.79
N ILE A 231 -4.64 -29.30 -1.17
CA ILE A 231 -5.39 -28.08 -0.88
C ILE A 231 -6.70 -28.10 -1.67
N ILE A 232 -7.81 -27.87 -0.97
CA ILE A 232 -9.15 -27.78 -1.54
C ILE A 232 -9.50 -26.32 -1.81
N SER A 233 -9.26 -25.44 -0.82
CA SER A 233 -9.51 -24.01 -0.92
C SER A 233 -8.73 -23.23 0.14
N GLY A 234 -8.58 -21.93 -0.08
CA GLY A 234 -8.14 -20.99 0.95
C GLY A 234 -9.18 -19.89 1.16
N SER A 235 -9.25 -19.36 2.36
CA SER A 235 -10.12 -18.23 2.69
C SER A 235 -9.49 -17.34 3.75
N PHE A 236 -9.74 -16.04 3.63
CA PHE A 236 -9.53 -15.11 4.73
C PHE A 236 -10.43 -15.51 5.91
N ASP A 237 -9.98 -15.26 7.13
CA ASP A 237 -10.83 -15.43 8.30
C ASP A 237 -12.09 -14.56 8.13
N ASN A 238 -13.24 -15.22 7.98
CA ASN A 238 -14.47 -14.60 7.49
C ASN A 238 -15.18 -13.77 8.57
N ASN A 239 -14.48 -13.07 9.48
CA ASN A 239 -15.09 -12.28 10.57
C ASN A 239 -16.19 -13.00 11.38
N ILE A 240 -16.33 -14.33 11.25
CA ILE A 240 -17.14 -15.22 12.07
C ILE A 240 -16.15 -15.94 12.98
N ASN A 241 -15.52 -15.14 13.82
CA ASN A 241 -14.53 -15.61 14.76
C ASN A 241 -15.24 -16.47 15.81
N ALA A 242 -14.59 -17.56 16.21
CA ALA A 242 -15.09 -18.39 17.31
C ALA A 242 -15.26 -17.54 18.59
N PRO A 243 -16.34 -17.76 19.36
CA PRO A 243 -16.52 -17.15 20.67
C PRO A 243 -15.27 -17.20 21.55
N LYS A 244 -14.90 -16.07 22.14
CA LYS A 244 -13.78 -15.97 23.09
C LYS A 244 -14.30 -15.91 24.53
N ASN A 245 -13.42 -16.17 25.50
CA ASN A 245 -13.69 -16.01 26.93
C ASN A 245 -14.94 -16.78 27.41
N LEU A 246 -14.99 -18.08 27.14
CA LEU A 246 -16.09 -18.93 27.61
C LEU A 246 -16.10 -18.98 29.15
N GLN A 247 -17.18 -18.50 29.75
CA GLN A 247 -17.42 -18.50 31.19
C GLN A 247 -18.63 -19.36 31.53
N ILE A 248 -18.51 -20.12 32.62
CA ILE A 248 -19.57 -20.96 33.15
C ILE A 248 -20.09 -20.32 34.44
N LYS A 249 -21.38 -20.05 34.51
CA LYS A 249 -22.04 -19.59 35.73
C LYS A 249 -23.09 -20.61 36.18
N GLY A 250 -22.97 -21.10 37.41
CA GLY A 250 -24.00 -21.96 38.00
C GLY A 250 -25.33 -21.22 38.14
N LEU A 251 -26.40 -21.78 37.58
CA LEU A 251 -27.76 -21.25 37.70
C LEU A 251 -28.60 -22.07 38.69
N SER A 252 -28.33 -23.37 38.79
CA SER A 252 -28.90 -24.29 39.79
C SER A 252 -28.01 -25.54 39.92
N ASP A 253 -28.37 -26.46 40.83
CA ASP A 253 -27.68 -27.75 41.02
C ASP A 253 -27.68 -28.65 39.77
N THR A 254 -28.55 -28.36 38.78
CA THR A 254 -28.67 -29.14 37.54
C THR A 254 -28.51 -28.30 36.27
N SER A 255 -28.16 -27.01 36.38
CA SER A 255 -28.06 -26.13 35.21
C SER A 255 -26.96 -25.09 35.32
N VAL A 256 -26.25 -24.89 34.21
CA VAL A 256 -25.24 -23.84 34.05
C VAL A 256 -25.60 -22.93 32.88
N GLY A 257 -25.27 -21.65 33.00
CA GLY A 257 -25.27 -20.71 31.89
C GLY A 257 -23.88 -20.62 31.26
N LEU A 258 -23.84 -20.63 29.94
CA LEU A 258 -22.63 -20.37 29.15
C LEU A 258 -22.66 -18.92 28.68
N PHE A 259 -21.59 -18.20 29.00
CA PHE A 259 -21.39 -16.81 28.59
C PHE A 259 -20.11 -16.74 27.77
N TRP A 260 -20.10 -15.94 26.72
CA TRP A 260 -18.93 -15.76 25.86
C TRP A 260 -18.91 -14.35 25.30
N GLU A 261 -17.76 -13.94 24.81
CA GLU A 261 -17.56 -12.70 24.06
C GLU A 261 -17.50 -13.02 22.56
N ARG A 262 -18.03 -12.11 21.73
CA ARG A 262 -17.93 -12.25 20.28
C ARG A 262 -16.45 -12.21 19.89
N GLY A 263 -16.03 -13.18 19.08
CA GLY A 263 -14.63 -13.34 18.65
C GLY A 263 -14.16 -12.25 17.71
#